data_AF-A0AAW6MA76-F1
#
_entry.id   AF-A0AAW6MA76-F1
#
_cell.length_a   1.000
_cell.length_b   1.000
_cell.length_c   1.000
_cell.angle_alpha   90.00
_cell.angle_beta   90.00
_cell.angle_gamma   90.00
#
_symmetry.space_group_name_H-M   'P 1'
#
loop_
_entity.id
_entity.type
_entity.pdbx_description
1 polymer ?
#
loop_
_entity_poly.entity_id
_entity_poly.type
_entity_poly.pdbx_seq_one_letter_code
_entity_poly.pdbx_strand_id
1 'polypeptide(L)'
;PSYGIVRDDTEWQNLFTVIDGFYGNCLSEELVDYCLGPQELKLCYLVRARLCNNAVAALFNITSQSVLKTKQRIKNKLSLSATDSLDRYIQHI
;
A
#
# COMPACT_ATOMS: atom_id res chain seq x y z
N PRO A 1 -5.62 -22.91 0.64
CA PRO A 1 -5.23 -21.98 -0.44
C PRO A 1 -6.12 -20.73 -0.40
N SER A 2 -5.57 -19.64 0.14
CA SER A 2 -6.24 -18.36 0.26
C SER A 2 -6.02 -17.57 -1.03
N TYR A 3 -7.03 -17.59 -1.91
CA TYR A 3 -7.02 -16.84 -3.17
C TYR A 3 -7.29 -15.36 -2.87
N GLY A 4 -6.23 -14.56 -2.74
CA GLY A 4 -6.36 -13.11 -2.85
C GLY A 4 -6.99 -12.76 -4.20
N ILE A 5 -7.78 -11.69 -4.26
CA ILE A 5 -8.50 -11.24 -5.47
C ILE A 5 -7.51 -10.97 -6.62
N VAL A 6 -6.27 -10.58 -6.32
CA VAL A 6 -5.17 -10.40 -7.26
C VAL A 6 -4.25 -11.61 -7.20
N ARG A 7 -4.09 -12.29 -8.33
CA ARG A 7 -3.55 -13.66 -8.44
C ARG A 7 -2.07 -13.71 -8.78
N ASP A 8 -1.54 -12.69 -9.45
CA ASP A 8 -0.14 -12.65 -9.88
C ASP A 8 0.48 -11.24 -9.80
N ASP A 9 1.81 -11.18 -9.90
CA ASP A 9 2.54 -9.91 -9.87
C ASP A 9 2.25 -9.02 -11.09
N THR A 10 1.82 -9.58 -12.22
CA THR A 10 1.45 -8.80 -13.41
C THR A 10 0.14 -8.03 -13.19
N GLU A 11 -0.87 -8.65 -12.58
CA GLU A 11 -2.11 -7.99 -12.19
C GLU A 11 -1.84 -6.87 -11.18
N TRP A 12 -0.89 -7.06 -10.27
CA TRP A 12 -0.43 -5.99 -9.36
C TRP A 12 0.22 -4.84 -10.12
N GLN A 13 1.09 -5.10 -11.10
CA GLN A 13 1.71 -4.05 -11.91
C GLN A 13 0.68 -3.29 -12.76
N ASN A 14 -0.31 -3.99 -13.31
CA ASN A 14 -1.42 -3.35 -14.02
C ASN A 14 -2.23 -2.45 -13.09
N LEU A 15 -2.53 -2.92 -11.88
CA LEU A 15 -3.21 -2.13 -10.87
C LEU A 15 -2.40 -0.89 -10.46
N PHE A 16 -1.09 -1.02 -10.29
CA PHE A 16 -0.20 0.10 -9.99
C PHE A 16 -0.23 1.14 -11.10
N THR A 17 -0.10 0.70 -12.35
CA THR A 17 -0.18 1.58 -13.53
C THR A 17 -1.50 2.34 -13.59
N VAL A 18 -2.61 1.66 -13.31
CA VAL A 18 -3.94 2.27 -13.28
C VAL A 18 -4.06 3.31 -12.15
N ILE A 19 -3.59 2.98 -10.94
CA ILE A 19 -3.60 3.89 -9.80
C ILE A 19 -2.72 5.11 -10.06
N ASP A 20 -1.49 4.92 -10.55
CA ASP A 20 -0.60 6.04 -10.88
C ASP A 20 -1.19 6.92 -11.99
N GLY A 21 -1.91 6.33 -12.96
CA GLY A 21 -2.67 7.08 -13.96
C GLY A 21 -3.82 7.91 -13.39
N PHE A 22 -4.47 7.47 -12.31
CA PHE A 22 -5.57 8.21 -11.66
C PHE A 22 -5.09 9.31 -10.71
N TYR A 23 -4.01 9.06 -9.96
CA TYR A 23 -3.56 9.96 -8.89
C TYR A 23 -2.34 10.81 -9.28
N GLY A 24 -1.70 10.53 -10.42
CA GLY A 24 -0.51 11.23 -10.89
C GLY A 24 0.74 10.81 -10.11
N ASN A 25 1.90 10.80 -10.77
CA ASN A 25 3.20 10.38 -10.23
C ASN A 25 3.30 8.88 -9.90
N CYS A 26 4.47 8.28 -10.15
CA CYS A 26 4.73 6.88 -9.82
C CYS A 26 5.01 6.73 -8.32
N LEU A 27 4.06 6.18 -7.55
CA LEU A 27 4.24 6.01 -6.11
C LEU A 27 5.49 5.17 -5.77
N SER A 28 5.82 4.20 -6.63
CA SER A 28 7.03 3.40 -6.48
C SER A 28 8.33 4.20 -6.58
N GLU A 29 8.35 5.28 -7.36
CA GLU A 29 9.53 6.16 -7.49
C GLU A 29 9.66 7.05 -6.25
N GLU A 30 8.57 7.65 -5.78
CA GLU A 30 8.53 8.44 -4.54
C GLU A 30 8.98 7.63 -3.31
N LEU A 31 8.70 6.33 -3.33
CA LEU A 31 8.97 5.43 -2.20
C LEU A 31 10.27 4.63 -2.36
N VAL A 32 11.05 4.84 -3.42
CA VAL A 32 12.23 4.02 -3.76
C VAL A 32 13.30 4.07 -2.67
N ASP A 33 13.51 5.24 -2.07
CA ASP A 33 14.53 5.48 -1.05
C ASP A 33 14.23 4.79 0.29
N TYR A 34 12.98 4.40 0.52
CA TYR A 34 12.53 3.82 1.79
C TYR A 34 12.64 2.30 1.86
N CYS A 35 13.22 1.65 0.84
CA CYS A 35 13.44 0.20 0.79
C CYS A 35 12.19 -0.60 1.20
N LEU A 36 11.03 -0.24 0.63
CA LEU A 36 9.78 -0.95 0.86
C LEU A 36 9.82 -2.32 0.17
N GLY A 37 9.43 -3.37 0.90
CA GLY A 37 9.26 -4.69 0.33
C GLY A 37 8.04 -4.74 -0.60
N PRO A 38 7.91 -5.78 -1.45
CA PRO A 38 6.83 -5.86 -2.44
C PRO A 38 5.42 -5.77 -1.82
N GLN A 39 5.20 -6.41 -0.66
CA GLN A 39 3.92 -6.35 0.04
C GLN A 39 3.63 -4.97 0.65
N GLU A 40 4.68 -4.26 1.08
CA GLU A 40 4.54 -2.91 1.64
C GLU A 40 4.19 -1.91 0.55
N LEU A 41 4.84 -2.05 -0.62
CA LEU A 41 4.53 -1.25 -1.79
C LEU A 41 3.10 -1.49 -2.25
N LYS A 42 2.67 -2.76 -2.38
CA LYS A 42 1.28 -3.13 -2.68
C LYS A 42 0.30 -2.46 -1.71
N LEU A 43 0.61 -2.47 -0.40
CA LEU A 43 -0.24 -1.82 0.59
C LEU A 43 -0.29 -0.29 0.42
N CYS A 44 0.82 0.36 0.11
CA CYS A 44 0.86 1.80 -0.16
C CYS A 44 -0.02 2.18 -1.36
N TYR A 45 0.05 1.41 -2.45
CA TYR A 45 -0.82 1.62 -3.61
C TYR A 45 -2.31 1.52 -3.27
N LEU A 46 -2.71 0.52 -2.48
CA LEU A 46 -4.11 0.38 -2.05
C LEU A 46 -4.55 1.52 -1.14
N VAL A 47 -3.64 2.02 -0.29
CA VAL A 47 -3.88 3.19 0.57
C VAL A 47 -4.05 4.47 -0.26
N ARG A 48 -3.26 4.63 -1.34
CA ARG A 48 -3.41 5.71 -2.32
C ARG A 48 -4.76 5.68 -3.02
N ALA A 49 -5.22 4.47 -3.37
CA ALA A 49 -6.57 4.21 -3.87
C ALA A 49 -7.69 4.36 -2.80
N ARG A 50 -7.36 4.83 -1.59
CA ARG A 50 -8.29 5.09 -0.48
C ARG A 50 -9.10 3.86 -0.02
N LEU A 51 -8.54 2.66 -0.18
CA LEU A 51 -9.18 1.43 0.29
C LEU A 51 -9.13 1.35 1.82
N CYS A 52 -10.29 1.06 2.43
CA CYS A 52 -10.38 0.83 3.86
C CYS A 52 -9.57 -0.42 4.27
N ASN A 53 -9.10 -0.45 5.53
CA ASN A 53 -8.31 -1.56 6.07
C ASN A 53 -8.96 -2.94 5.87
N ASN A 54 -10.30 -3.02 5.93
CA ASN A 54 -11.04 -4.26 5.70
C ASN A 54 -10.98 -4.74 4.24
N ALA A 55 -11.01 -3.81 3.27
CA ALA A 55 -10.86 -4.15 1.85
C ALA A 55 -9.43 -4.59 1.56
N VAL A 56 -8.44 -3.91 2.12
CA VAL A 56 -7.02 -4.31 2.04
C VAL A 56 -6.82 -5.70 2.65
N ALA A 57 -7.40 -5.96 3.83
CA ALA A 57 -7.35 -7.26 4.49
C ALA A 57 -7.94 -8.37 3.60
N ALA A 58 -9.08 -8.13 2.96
CA ALA A 58 -9.69 -9.06 2.01
C ALA A 58 -8.82 -9.30 0.77
N LEU A 59 -8.21 -8.26 0.20
CA LEU A 59 -7.32 -8.36 -0.97
C LEU A 59 -6.09 -9.23 -0.70
N PHE A 60 -5.48 -9.06 0.47
CA PHE A 60 -4.32 -9.85 0.91
C PHE A 60 -4.67 -11.19 1.57
N ASN A 61 -5.96 -11.46 1.78
CA ASN A 61 -6.45 -12.57 2.60
C ASN A 61 -5.73 -12.65 3.98
N ILE A 62 -5.66 -11.51 4.66
CA ILE A 62 -5.12 -11.39 6.02
C ILE A 62 -6.16 -10.73 6.93
N THR A 63 -5.85 -10.60 8.21
CA THR A 63 -6.70 -9.86 9.15
C THR A 63 -6.43 -8.36 9.09
N SER A 64 -7.43 -7.53 9.42
CA SER A 64 -7.27 -6.07 9.51
C SER A 64 -6.19 -5.67 10.53
N GLN A 65 -5.96 -6.48 11.56
CA GLN A 65 -4.87 -6.28 12.52
C GLN A 65 -3.48 -6.44 11.87
N SER A 66 -3.31 -7.41 10.97
CA SER A 66 -2.06 -7.57 10.21
C SER A 66 -1.82 -6.38 9.29
N VAL A 67 -2.87 -5.84 8.65
CA VAL A 67 -2.77 -4.60 7.86
C VAL A 67 -2.25 -3.45 8.72
N LEU A 68 -2.78 -3.26 9.92
CA LEU A 68 -2.33 -2.20 10.85
C LEU A 68 -0.87 -2.36 11.26
N LYS A 69 -0.41 -3.59 11.53
CA LYS A 69 1.01 -3.86 11.84
C LYS A 69 1.91 -3.51 10.66
N THR A 70 1.53 -3.88 9.43
CA THR A 70 2.30 -3.55 8.23
C THR A 70 2.31 -2.04 7.98
N LYS A 71 1.17 -1.36 8.15
CA LYS A 71 1.10 0.11 8.08
C LYS A 71 2.06 0.76 9.09
N GLN A 72 2.12 0.26 10.32
CA GLN A 72 3.07 0.78 11.31
C GLN A 72 4.52 0.53 10.91
N ARG A 73 4.85 -0.63 10.34
CA ARG A 73 6.20 -0.92 9.85
C ARG A 73 6.61 0.05 8.73
N ILE A 74 5.72 0.31 7.77
CA ILE A 74 5.93 1.26 6.69
C ILE A 74 6.10 2.68 7.24
N LYS A 75 5.25 3.08 8.19
CA LYS A 75 5.33 4.36 8.88
C LYS A 75 6.70 4.58 9.53
N ASN A 76 7.23 3.54 10.20
CA ASN A 76 8.56 3.59 10.79
C ASN A 76 9.67 3.71 9.73
N LYS A 77 9.55 3.03 8.59
CA LYS A 77 10.50 3.16 7.46
C LYS A 77 10.49 4.57 6.86
N LEU A 78 9.31 5.15 6.72
CA LEU A 78 9.11 6.52 6.24
C LEU A 78 9.53 7.58 7.27
N SER A 79 9.90 7.19 8.48
CA SER A 79 10.23 8.09 9.59
C SER A 79 9.11 9.12 9.89
N LEU A 80 7.85 8.73 9.67
CA LEU A 80 6.69 9.57 9.93
C LEU A 80 6.45 9.73 11.44
N SER A 81 6.07 10.93 11.88
CA SER A 81 5.84 11.19 13.30
C SER A 81 4.68 10.34 13.86
N ALA A 82 4.63 10.15 15.18
CA ALA A 82 3.57 9.40 15.84
C ALA A 82 2.15 9.92 15.50
N THR A 83 2.02 11.22 15.24
CA THR A 83 0.75 11.89 14.89
C THR A 83 0.40 11.82 13.41
N ASP A 84 1.36 11.55 12.53
CA ASP A 84 1.10 11.43 11.10
C ASP A 84 0.46 10.07 10.77
N SER A 85 -0.66 10.11 10.05
CA SER A 85 -1.27 8.90 9.51
C SER A 85 -0.62 8.55 8.18
N LEU A 86 -0.16 7.30 8.04
CA LEU A 86 0.36 6.78 6.77
C LEU A 86 -0.62 7.03 5.61
N ASP A 87 -1.91 6.82 5.84
CA ASP A 87 -2.96 7.02 4.85
C ASP A 87 -2.96 8.43 4.26
N ARG A 88 -2.91 9.44 5.12
CA ARG A 88 -2.84 10.83 4.69
C ARG A 88 -1.55 11.11 3.94
N TYR A 89 -0.41 10.66 4.44
CA TYR A 89 0.88 10.88 3.80
C TYR A 89 0.91 10.32 2.36
N ILE A 90 0.55 9.05 2.20
CA ILE A 90 0.53 8.36 0.89
C ILE A 90 -0.51 8.96 -0.07
N GLN A 91 -1.60 9.53 0.43
CA GLN A 91 -2.62 10.19 -0.39
C GLN A 91 -2.26 11.63 -0.80
N HIS A 92 -1.23 12.22 -0.19
CA HIS A 92 -0.78 13.58 -0.47
C HIS A 92 0.49 13.66 -1.33
N ILE A 93 1.23 12.56 -1.46
CA ILE A 93 2.34 12.39 -2.42
C ILE A 93 1.82 11.82 -3.74
#